data_AF-A0AA38FKB3-F1
#
_entry.id   AF-A0AA38FKB3-F1
#
_cell.length_a   1.000
_cell.length_b   1.000
_cell.length_c   1.000
_cell.angle_alpha   90.00
_cell.angle_beta   90.00
_cell.angle_gamma   90.00
#
_symmetry.space_group_name_H-M   'P 1'
#
loop_
_entity.id
_entity.type
_entity.pdbx_description
1 polymer ?
#
loop_
_entity_poly.entity_id
_entity_poly.type
_entity_poly.pdbx_seq_one_letter_code
_entity_poly.pdbx_strand_id
1 'polypeptide(L)'
;AALEMVAQTSSMIGQVQLTHRFDESSLIRYAQANIEGFPYPLEKFKVLQFGHGQSNPTFFLEAESYVLVKRYVLRKKPPGKLLKSAHAIEREFQVFAALGKYSEVPVPKVFCLCTDIDVIGTPFYIMEYLEGRIFFGSWIT
;
A
#
# COMPACT_ATOMS: atom_id res chain seq x y z
N ALA A 1 22.63 25.96 -10.58
CA ALA A 1 21.49 25.57 -9.73
C ALA A 1 21.09 24.16 -10.12
N ALA A 2 21.44 23.16 -9.31
CA ALA A 2 20.95 21.80 -9.53
C ALA A 2 19.44 21.81 -9.24
N LEU A 3 18.62 21.44 -10.22
CA LEU A 3 17.18 21.27 -10.01
C LEU A 3 16.99 20.20 -8.94
N GLU A 4 16.42 20.58 -7.80
CA GLU A 4 15.92 19.63 -6.81
C GLU A 4 14.86 18.75 -7.48
N MET A 5 15.15 17.45 -7.69
CA MET A 5 14.13 16.49 -8.09
C MET A 5 13.39 16.04 -6.83
N VAL A 6 12.42 16.85 -6.40
CA VAL A 6 11.47 16.50 -5.33
C VAL A 6 10.17 16.04 -6.00
N ALA A 7 9.71 14.84 -5.68
CA ALA A 7 8.37 14.40 -6.08
C ALA A 7 7.43 14.42 -4.87
N GLN A 8 6.15 14.69 -5.11
CA GLN A 8 5.13 14.41 -4.11
C GLN A 8 4.68 12.96 -4.22
N THR A 9 4.33 12.33 -3.10
CA THR A 9 3.79 10.95 -3.12
C THR A 9 2.54 10.84 -4.01
N SER A 10 1.73 11.89 -4.05
CA SER A 10 0.54 12.01 -4.89
C SER A 10 0.84 12.17 -6.39
N SER A 11 2.04 12.62 -6.78
CA SER A 11 2.41 12.76 -8.20
C SER A 11 2.91 11.45 -8.81
N MET A 12 2.99 10.37 -8.03
CA MET A 12 3.54 9.08 -8.44
C MET A 12 2.46 8.00 -8.66
N ILE A 13 1.18 8.36 -8.52
CA ILE A 13 0.05 7.45 -8.69
C ILE A 13 -0.55 7.59 -10.09
N GLY A 14 -0.89 6.45 -10.70
CA GLY A 14 -1.49 6.37 -12.03
C GLY A 14 -2.50 5.24 -12.13
N GLN A 15 -2.94 4.96 -13.36
CA GLN A 15 -3.88 3.86 -13.59
C GLN A 15 -3.26 2.51 -13.26
N VAL A 16 -4.10 1.60 -12.72
CA VAL A 16 -3.70 0.23 -12.42
C VAL A 16 -3.42 -0.53 -13.71
N GLN A 17 -2.22 -1.10 -13.80
CA GLN A 17 -1.83 -1.97 -14.91
C GLN A 17 -2.74 -3.19 -14.96
N LEU A 18 -3.12 -3.63 -16.17
CA LEU A 18 -4.09 -4.72 -16.36
C LEU A 18 -3.67 -6.02 -15.66
N THR A 19 -2.39 -6.37 -15.71
CA THR A 19 -1.81 -7.56 -15.06
C THR A 19 -1.84 -7.50 -13.53
N HIS A 20 -2.07 -6.31 -12.97
CA HIS A 20 -2.02 -6.06 -11.54
C HIS A 20 -3.40 -5.82 -10.92
N ARG A 21 -4.47 -5.85 -11.71
CA ARG A 21 -5.86 -5.76 -11.22
C ARG A 21 -6.21 -6.95 -10.32
N PHE A 22 -7.17 -6.71 -9.43
CA PHE A 22 -7.70 -7.69 -8.48
C PHE A 22 -9.15 -7.34 -8.15
N ASP A 23 -9.86 -8.22 -7.45
CA ASP A 23 -11.24 -8.00 -7.04
C ASP A 23 -11.33 -6.97 -5.90
N GLU A 24 -11.70 -5.74 -6.25
CA GLU A 24 -11.88 -4.63 -5.30
C GLU A 24 -13.03 -4.87 -4.32
N SER A 25 -14.10 -5.57 -4.71
CA SER A 25 -15.22 -5.86 -3.81
C SER A 25 -14.80 -6.83 -2.70
N SER A 26 -14.01 -7.85 -3.05
CA SER A 26 -13.44 -8.76 -2.05
C SER A 26 -12.44 -8.04 -1.14
N LEU A 27 -11.60 -7.15 -1.68
CA LEU A 27 -10.71 -6.32 -0.87
C LEU A 27 -11.47 -5.43 0.12
N ILE A 28 -12.53 -4.77 -0.33
CA ILE A 28 -13.36 -3.89 0.50
C ILE A 28 -13.93 -4.66 1.70
N ARG A 29 -14.53 -5.83 1.45
CA ARG A 29 -15.09 -6.69 2.52
C ARG A 29 -14.02 -7.07 3.53
N TYR A 30 -12.85 -7.48 3.03
CA TYR A 30 -11.72 -7.82 3.90
C TYR A 30 -11.26 -6.63 4.73
N ALA A 31 -11.09 -5.45 4.11
CA ALA A 31 -10.61 -4.25 4.80
C ALA A 31 -11.59 -3.77 5.89
N GLN A 32 -12.90 -3.80 5.61
CA GLN A 32 -13.94 -3.46 6.58
C GLN A 32 -13.95 -4.39 7.80
N ALA A 33 -13.65 -5.68 7.60
CA ALA A 33 -13.58 -6.65 8.69
C ALA A 33 -12.27 -6.58 9.50
N ASN A 34 -11.17 -6.11 8.90
CA ASN A 34 -9.82 -6.23 9.48
C ASN A 34 -9.14 -4.90 9.82
N ILE A 35 -9.69 -3.76 9.41
CA ILE A 35 -9.11 -2.44 9.68
C ILE A 35 -10.07 -1.63 10.55
N GLU A 36 -9.66 -1.37 11.79
CA GLU A 36 -10.43 -0.55 12.71
C GLU A 36 -10.67 0.86 12.14
N GLY A 37 -11.94 1.27 12.12
CA GLY A 37 -12.35 2.57 11.60
C GLY A 37 -12.18 2.70 10.08
N PHE A 38 -12.12 1.60 9.33
CA PHE A 38 -12.27 1.66 7.88
C PHE A 38 -13.61 2.29 7.50
N PRO A 39 -13.69 3.18 6.48
CA PRO A 39 -14.94 3.84 6.12
C PRO A 39 -16.07 2.85 5.81
N TYR A 40 -17.22 3.05 6.44
CA TYR A 40 -18.44 2.28 6.24
C TYR A 40 -19.68 3.11 6.65
N PRO A 41 -20.78 3.13 5.88
CA PRO A 41 -20.90 2.62 4.51
C PRO A 41 -19.93 3.32 3.54
N LEU A 42 -19.51 2.62 2.49
CA LEU A 42 -18.66 3.19 1.44
C LEU A 42 -19.52 3.85 0.37
N GLU A 43 -19.23 5.11 0.08
CA GLU A 43 -19.80 5.85 -1.05
C GLU A 43 -18.92 5.71 -2.29
N LYS A 44 -17.61 5.80 -2.10
CA LYS A 44 -16.63 5.68 -3.18
C LYS A 44 -15.41 4.92 -2.71
N PHE A 45 -14.87 4.12 -3.61
CA PHE A 45 -13.59 3.46 -3.44
C PHE A 45 -12.77 3.64 -4.71
N LYS A 46 -11.52 4.05 -4.54
CA LYS A 46 -10.61 4.33 -5.65
C LYS A 46 -9.32 3.57 -5.44
N VAL A 47 -8.90 2.86 -6.49
CA VAL A 47 -7.60 2.18 -6.56
C VAL A 47 -6.75 2.82 -7.66
N LEU A 48 -5.56 3.27 -7.28
CA LEU A 48 -4.53 3.73 -8.21
C LEU A 48 -3.23 2.95 -7.94
N GLN A 49 -2.33 2.91 -8.90
CA GLN A 49 -1.06 2.22 -8.77
C GLN A 49 0.10 3.21 -8.70
N PHE A 50 1.05 2.98 -7.80
CA PHE A 50 2.30 3.73 -7.78
C PHE A 50 3.20 3.31 -8.95
N GLY A 51 3.85 4.26 -9.61
CA GLY A 51 4.73 4.01 -10.76
C GLY A 51 6.06 3.30 -10.41
N HIS A 52 6.44 3.29 -9.14
CA HIS A 52 7.65 2.62 -8.63
C HIS A 52 7.27 1.39 -7.78
N GLY A 53 8.26 0.55 -7.44
CA GLY A 53 8.03 -0.69 -6.71
C GLY A 53 7.71 -1.89 -7.60
N GLN A 54 8.37 -1.99 -8.76
CA GLN A 54 8.11 -3.04 -9.76
C GLN A 54 8.24 -4.47 -9.22
N SER A 55 9.06 -4.70 -8.17
CA SER A 55 9.16 -6.03 -7.56
C SER A 55 7.88 -6.44 -6.82
N ASN A 56 7.22 -5.54 -6.09
CA ASN A 56 5.97 -5.82 -5.37
C ASN A 56 4.96 -4.71 -5.69
N PRO A 57 3.96 -4.97 -6.55
CA PRO A 57 2.98 -3.96 -6.94
C PRO A 57 2.39 -3.26 -5.70
N THR A 58 2.47 -1.93 -5.73
CA THR A 58 2.03 -1.06 -4.63
C THR A 58 0.94 -0.12 -5.15
N PHE A 59 -0.12 0.03 -4.38
CA PHE A 59 -1.36 0.71 -4.77
C PHE A 59 -1.75 1.74 -3.75
N PHE A 60 -2.25 2.87 -4.23
CA PHE A 60 -2.95 3.86 -3.45
C PHE A 60 -4.43 3.48 -3.39
N LEU A 61 -4.98 3.46 -2.19
CA LEU A 61 -6.40 3.25 -1.95
C LEU A 61 -6.98 4.52 -1.32
N GLU A 62 -8.11 5.00 -1.84
CA GLU A 62 -8.92 6.03 -1.18
C GLU A 62 -10.32 5.48 -0.96
N ALA A 63 -10.74 5.49 0.30
CA ALA A 63 -12.01 4.98 0.75
C ALA A 63 -12.78 6.14 1.39
N GLU A 64 -13.96 6.43 0.83
CA GLU A 64 -14.80 7.57 1.20
C GLU A 64 -16.16 7.07 1.67
N SER A 65 -16.57 7.54 2.85
CA SER A 65 -17.94 7.48 3.35
C SER A 65 -18.52 8.90 3.38
N TYR A 66 -19.78 9.03 3.79
CA TYR A 66 -20.42 10.34 3.94
C TYR A 66 -19.72 11.33 4.88
N VAL A 67 -18.95 10.83 5.86
CA VAL A 67 -18.39 11.66 6.94
C VAL A 67 -16.86 11.65 6.99
N LEU A 68 -16.22 10.70 6.31
CA LEU A 68 -14.77 10.55 6.38
C LEU A 68 -14.18 9.98 5.09
N VAL A 69 -13.02 10.50 4.72
CA VAL A 69 -12.15 9.97 3.66
C VAL A 69 -10.87 9.46 4.32
N LYS A 70 -10.50 8.22 4.04
CA LYS A 70 -9.22 7.63 4.47
C LYS A 70 -8.43 7.11 3.29
N ARG A 71 -7.11 7.30 3.36
CA ARG A 71 -6.16 6.87 2.34
C ARG A 71 -5.24 5.80 2.91
N TYR A 72 -4.93 4.82 2.08
CA TYR A 72 -4.10 3.68 2.44
C TYR A 72 -3.14 3.33 1.32
N VAL A 73 -2.14 2.53 1.66
CA VAL A 73 -1.27 1.87 0.69
C VAL A 73 -1.49 0.37 0.81
N LEU A 74 -1.75 -0.30 -0.31
CA LEU A 74 -1.74 -1.75 -0.42
C LEU A 74 -0.48 -2.20 -1.15
N ARG A 75 0.20 -3.20 -0.60
CA ARG A 75 1.36 -3.82 -1.25
C ARG A 75 1.15 -5.31 -1.33
N LYS A 76 1.29 -5.87 -2.53
CA LYS A 76 1.01 -7.29 -2.78
C LYS A 76 2.14 -7.97 -3.54
N LYS A 77 2.19 -9.30 -3.47
CA LYS A 77 3.12 -10.06 -4.32
C LYS A 77 2.71 -9.95 -5.80
N PRO A 78 3.66 -9.90 -6.73
CA PRO A 78 3.34 -9.88 -8.16
C PRO A 78 2.62 -11.17 -8.57
N PRO A 79 1.82 -11.14 -9.64
CA PRO A 79 1.17 -12.35 -10.16
C PRO A 79 2.20 -13.35 -10.70
N GLY A 80 1.83 -14.64 -10.72
CA GLY A 80 2.63 -15.71 -11.33
C GLY A 80 3.40 -16.59 -10.33
N LYS A 81 4.25 -17.47 -10.85
CA LYS A 81 5.01 -18.43 -10.04
C LYS A 81 6.21 -17.73 -9.40
N LEU A 82 6.17 -17.59 -8.08
CA LEU A 82 7.21 -16.90 -7.31
C LEU A 82 8.25 -17.88 -6.77
N LEU A 83 9.51 -17.47 -6.75
CA LEU A 83 10.58 -18.19 -6.07
C LEU A 83 10.39 -18.08 -4.55
N LYS A 84 10.73 -19.14 -3.79
CA LYS A 84 10.45 -19.26 -2.35
C LYS A 84 10.99 -18.13 -1.45
N SER A 85 11.99 -17.37 -1.90
CA SER A 85 12.59 -16.24 -1.16
C SER A 85 12.34 -14.88 -1.79
N ALA A 86 11.75 -14.82 -2.99
CA ALA A 86 11.40 -13.57 -3.63
C ALA A 86 10.07 -13.06 -3.07
N HIS A 87 9.91 -11.73 -2.99
CA HIS A 87 8.64 -11.09 -2.66
C HIS A 87 8.11 -11.38 -1.24
N ALA A 88 8.99 -11.39 -0.24
CA ALA A 88 8.65 -11.61 1.17
C ALA A 88 7.99 -10.38 1.84
N ILE A 89 6.82 -9.98 1.34
CA ILE A 89 6.04 -8.85 1.89
C ILE A 89 5.63 -9.07 3.36
N GLU A 90 5.55 -10.32 3.81
CA GLU A 90 5.26 -10.67 5.19
C GLU A 90 6.36 -10.17 6.11
N ARG A 91 7.62 -10.29 5.69
CA ARG A 91 8.76 -9.77 6.45
C ARG A 91 8.74 -8.25 6.50
N GLU A 92 8.38 -7.58 5.40
CA GLU A 92 8.22 -6.12 5.38
C GLU A 92 7.15 -5.67 6.40
N PHE A 93 5.99 -6.32 6.41
CA PHE A 93 4.93 -6.06 7.38
C PHE A 93 5.40 -6.23 8.84
N GLN A 94 6.08 -7.34 9.15
CA GLN A 94 6.59 -7.60 10.51
C GLN A 94 7.61 -6.55 10.95
N VAL A 95 8.49 -6.11 10.06
CA VAL A 95 9.47 -5.06 10.36
C VAL A 95 8.78 -3.73 10.65
N PHE A 96 7.81 -3.31 9.83
CA PHE A 96 7.06 -2.07 10.10
C PHE A 96 6.26 -2.15 11.40
N ALA A 97 5.59 -3.28 11.66
CA ALA A 97 4.86 -3.49 12.91
C ALA A 97 5.79 -3.40 14.14
N ALA A 98 6.97 -4.02 14.06
CA ALA A 98 7.94 -4.00 15.15
C ALA A 98 8.51 -2.59 15.37
N LEU A 99 8.94 -1.90 14.30
CA LEU A 99 9.48 -0.55 14.39
C LEU A 99 8.45 0.42 14.97
N GLY A 100 7.21 0.39 14.49
CA GLY A 100 6.14 1.28 14.94
C GLY A 100 5.69 1.02 16.38
N LYS A 101 5.93 -0.19 16.92
CA LYS A 101 5.54 -0.55 18.29
C LYS A 101 6.67 -0.38 19.31
N TYR A 102 7.91 -0.61 18.90
CA TYR A 102 9.04 -0.78 19.83
C TYR A 102 10.17 0.23 19.62
N SER A 103 10.00 1.21 18.73
CA SER A 103 11.02 2.24 18.48
C SER A 103 10.38 3.60 18.19
N GLU A 104 11.20 4.64 18.19
CA GLU A 104 10.81 6.00 17.78
C GLU A 104 11.05 6.25 16.28
N VAL A 105 11.47 5.23 15.52
CA VAL A 105 11.69 5.36 14.08
C VAL A 105 10.35 5.64 13.39
N PRO A 106 10.22 6.75 12.65
CA PRO A 106 8.98 7.06 11.96
C PRO A 106 8.75 6.05 10.84
N VAL A 107 7.68 5.27 10.97
CA VAL A 107 7.23 4.29 9.98
C VAL A 107 5.72 4.40 9.78
N PRO A 108 5.20 4.06 8.59
CA PRO A 108 3.75 4.03 8.39
C PRO A 108 3.11 2.98 9.30
N LYS A 109 1.95 3.31 9.86
CA LYS A 109 1.15 2.31 10.57
C LYS A 109 0.74 1.20 9.60
N VAL A 110 1.08 -0.04 9.92
CA VAL A 110 0.52 -1.22 9.23
C VAL A 110 -0.81 -1.61 9.86
N PHE A 111 -1.80 -1.96 9.04
CA PHE A 111 -3.14 -2.28 9.52
C PHE A 111 -3.42 -3.78 9.53
N CYS A 112 -3.17 -4.46 8.42
CA CYS A 112 -3.42 -5.89 8.31
C CYS A 112 -2.52 -6.56 7.26
N LEU A 113 -2.24 -7.84 7.47
CA LEU A 113 -1.57 -8.74 6.54
C LEU A 113 -2.55 -9.86 6.17
N CYS A 114 -2.74 -10.11 4.88
CA CYS A 114 -3.54 -11.21 4.35
C CYS A 114 -2.63 -12.16 3.57
N THR A 115 -2.53 -13.41 4.03
CA THR A 115 -1.82 -14.48 3.33
C THR A 115 -2.76 -15.43 2.58
N ASP A 116 -4.07 -15.28 2.79
CA ASP A 116 -5.09 -16.01 2.05
C ASP A 116 -5.19 -15.46 0.62
N ILE A 117 -4.87 -16.30 -0.35
CA ILE A 117 -4.87 -15.92 -1.77
C ILE A 117 -6.27 -15.85 -2.33
N ASP A 118 -7.27 -16.43 -1.69
CA ASP A 118 -8.65 -16.43 -2.20
C ASP A 118 -9.32 -15.05 -2.08
N VAL A 119 -8.74 -14.14 -1.29
CA VAL A 119 -9.29 -12.78 -1.10
C VAL A 119 -9.07 -11.90 -2.34
N ILE A 120 -7.84 -11.79 -2.85
CA ILE A 120 -7.53 -10.94 -4.03
C ILE A 120 -6.59 -11.60 -5.04
N GLY A 121 -6.39 -12.91 -4.96
CA GLY A 121 -5.53 -13.71 -5.84
C GLY A 121 -4.04 -13.72 -5.46
N THR A 122 -3.63 -13.02 -4.40
CA THR A 122 -2.23 -12.94 -3.95
C THR A 122 -2.14 -12.44 -2.52
N PRO A 123 -1.10 -12.81 -1.74
CA PRO A 123 -0.86 -12.19 -0.44
C PRO A 123 -0.61 -10.69 -0.56
N PHE A 124 -1.11 -9.94 0.43
CA PHE A 124 -0.97 -8.49 0.50
C PHE A 124 -0.97 -7.98 1.94
N TYR A 125 -0.51 -6.76 2.13
CA TYR A 125 -0.76 -6.02 3.37
C TYR A 125 -1.24 -4.60 3.06
N ILE A 126 -1.94 -4.00 4.03
CA ILE A 126 -2.40 -2.61 3.97
C ILE A 126 -1.72 -1.80 5.06
N MET A 127 -1.24 -0.62 4.71
CA MET A 127 -0.61 0.35 5.61
C MET A 127 -1.11 1.77 5.36
N GLU A 128 -0.70 2.67 6.23
CA GLU A 128 -0.97 4.09 6.15
C GLU A 128 -0.41 4.72 4.88
N TYR A 129 -1.20 5.58 4.26
CA TYR A 129 -0.70 6.49 3.25
C TYR A 129 -0.16 7.75 3.93
N LEU A 130 1.15 7.95 3.82
CA LEU A 130 1.82 9.16 4.29
C LEU A 130 1.95 10.13 3.11
N GLU A 131 1.25 11.26 3.19
CA GLU A 131 1.41 12.33 2.22
C GLU A 131 2.70 13.09 2.50
N GLY A 132 3.57 13.19 1.49
CA GLY A 132 4.87 13.80 1.70
C GLY A 132 5.67 14.06 0.44
N ARG A 133 6.90 14.52 0.67
CA ARG A 133 7.89 14.81 -0.35
C ARG A 133 8.95 13.73 -0.35
N ILE A 134 9.25 13.20 -1.53
CA ILE A 134 10.35 12.26 -1.77
C ILE A 134 11.48 13.04 -2.45
N PHE A 135 12.63 13.04 -1.80
CA PHE A 135 13.83 13.72 -2.29
C PHE A 135 14.69 12.71 -3.05
N PHE A 136 14.93 12.94 -4.35
CA PHE A 136 15.80 12.11 -5.18
C PHE A 136 17.17 12.79 -5.34
N GLY A 137 18.27 12.07 -5.09
CA GLY A 137 19.63 12.58 -5.33
C GLY A 137 20.73 11.98 -4.43
N SER A 138 21.98 12.07 -4.89
CA SER A 138 23.20 11.60 -4.20
C SER A 138 23.65 12.56 -3.09
N TRP A 139 22.83 12.71 -2.06
CA TRP A 139 23.13 13.60 -0.91
C TRP A 139 23.35 12.83 0.40
N ILE A 140 23.40 11.49 0.36
CA ILE A 140 23.58 10.63 1.55
C ILE A 140 24.97 9.93 1.51
N THR A 141 25.99 10.60 0.98
CA THR A 141 27.40 10.20 1.15
C THR A 141 28.10 11.18 2.06
#